data_AF-A0A3A4VAS3-F1
#
_entry.id   AF-A0A3A4VAS3-F1
#
_cell.length_a   1.000
_cell.length_b   1.000
_cell.length_c   1.000
_cell.angle_alpha   90.00
_cell.angle_beta   90.00
_cell.angle_gamma   90.00
#
_symmetry.space_group_name_H-M   'P 1'
#
loop_
_entity.id
_entity.type
_entity.pdbx_description
1 polymer ?
#
loop_
_entity_poly.entity_id
_entity_poly.type
_entity_poly.pdbx_seq_one_letter_code
_entity_poly.pdbx_strand_id
1 'polypeptide(L)'
;MEAIQSLFSVFAGFLAIDVVVLAAVVVAAGLDGIRAGTRRASVFVIAAPLAVVLYEAAFRTAYIGNIVLPLNALLKFALFAAIFVFLYILLYRIVPASFGTGPVFVQGLFGGLAVAITIAIVWLQVPALVTLYEPSAFLQSIFNASYRALWLLVALILLAIVRR
;
A
#
# COMPACT_ATOMS: atom_id res chain seq x y z
N MET A 1 25.43 23.61 -15.49
CA MET A 1 24.22 24.19 -14.86
C MET A 1 23.09 23.17 -14.76
N GLU A 2 22.85 22.34 -15.77
CA GLU A 2 21.80 21.30 -15.78
C GLU A 2 21.92 20.26 -14.65
N ALA A 3 23.14 19.80 -14.31
CA ALA A 3 23.36 18.83 -13.23
C ALA A 3 23.00 19.34 -11.82
N ILE A 4 23.06 20.66 -11.60
CA ILE A 4 22.67 21.26 -10.33
C ILE A 4 21.15 21.37 -10.25
N GLN A 5 20.50 21.75 -11.36
CA GLN A 5 19.04 21.79 -11.45
C GLN A 5 18.40 20.39 -11.31
N SER A 6 19.04 19.34 -11.83
CA SER A 6 18.57 17.96 -11.64
C SER A 6 18.72 17.46 -10.19
N LEU A 7 19.76 17.89 -9.46
CA LEU A 7 19.88 17.60 -8.04
C LEU A 7 18.78 18.30 -7.23
N PHE A 8 18.50 19.57 -7.52
CA PHE A 8 17.43 20.31 -6.84
C PHE A 8 16.04 19.71 -7.10
N SER A 9 15.77 19.20 -8.31
CA SER A 9 14.49 18.54 -8.59
C SER A 9 14.34 17.19 -7.87
N VAL A 10 15.42 16.42 -7.72
CA VAL A 10 15.40 15.18 -6.92
C VAL A 10 15.19 15.47 -5.43
N PHE A 11 15.89 16.47 -4.88
CA PHE A 11 15.69 16.88 -3.48
C PHE A 11 14.30 17.46 -3.21
N ALA A 12 13.76 18.25 -4.14
CA ALA A 12 12.40 18.75 -4.05
C ALA A 12 11.36 17.61 -4.12
N GLY A 13 11.60 16.59 -4.95
CA GLY A 13 10.77 15.38 -5.00
C GLY A 13 10.82 14.55 -3.71
N PHE A 14 11.97 14.48 -3.05
CA PHE A 14 12.14 13.76 -1.78
C PHE A 14 11.40 14.43 -0.61
N LEU A 15 11.22 15.75 -0.64
CA LEU A 15 10.46 16.50 0.36
C LEU A 15 8.95 16.53 0.10
N ALA A 16 8.47 15.83 -0.92
CA ALA A 16 7.05 15.71 -1.17
C ALA A 16 6.35 15.04 0.02
N ILE A 17 5.19 15.58 0.40
CA ILE A 17 4.46 15.19 1.62
C ILE A 17 4.12 13.68 1.60
N ASP A 18 3.80 13.13 0.43
CA ASP A 18 3.53 11.70 0.23
C ASP A 18 4.72 10.80 0.55
N VAL A 19 5.96 11.20 0.22
CA VAL A 19 7.18 10.48 0.61
C VAL A 19 7.36 10.49 2.13
N VAL A 20 7.10 11.63 2.77
CA VAL A 20 7.15 11.75 4.23
C VAL A 20 6.09 10.86 4.89
N VAL A 21 4.87 10.82 4.34
CA VAL A 21 3.80 9.93 4.83
C VAL A 21 4.21 8.46 4.69
N LEU A 22 4.78 8.05 3.55
CA LEU A 22 5.26 6.68 3.37
C LEU A 22 6.41 6.33 4.31
N ALA A 23 7.35 7.26 4.54
CA ALA A 23 8.44 7.06 5.50
C ALA A 23 7.89 6.88 6.93
N ALA A 24 6.89 7.68 7.32
CA ALA A 24 6.21 7.54 8.60
C ALA A 24 5.48 6.18 8.71
N VAL A 25 4.86 5.71 7.62
CA VAL A 25 4.26 4.36 7.55
C VAL A 25 5.32 3.28 7.76
N VAL A 26 6.48 3.36 7.11
CA VAL A 26 7.56 2.38 7.29
C VAL A 26 7.96 2.29 8.76
N VAL A 27 8.16 3.44 9.41
CA VAL A 27 8.52 3.49 10.84
C VAL A 27 7.40 2.95 11.72
N ALA A 28 6.16 3.37 11.51
CA ALA A 28 5.03 2.95 12.33
C ALA A 28 4.75 1.44 12.21
N ALA A 29 4.66 0.94 10.98
CA ALA A 29 4.46 -0.48 10.70
C ALA A 29 5.66 -1.32 11.13
N GLY A 30 6.88 -0.79 11.02
CA GLY A 30 8.09 -1.45 11.49
C GLY A 30 8.14 -1.58 13.01
N LEU A 31 7.79 -0.52 13.74
CA LEU A 31 7.69 -0.56 15.21
C LEU A 31 6.56 -1.49 15.68
N ASP A 32 5.42 -1.53 14.99
CA ASP A 32 4.36 -2.50 15.24
C ASP A 32 4.88 -3.93 15.00
N GLY A 33 5.61 -4.15 13.90
CA GLY A 33 6.25 -5.43 13.58
C GLY A 33 7.25 -5.91 14.62
N ILE A 34 8.09 -5.01 15.17
CA ILE A 34 9.06 -5.35 16.24
C ILE A 34 8.34 -5.76 17.52
N ARG A 35 7.21 -5.12 17.85
CA ARG A 35 6.48 -5.33 19.11
C ARG A 35 5.54 -6.53 19.06
N ALA A 36 4.81 -6.70 17.96
CA ALA A 36 3.70 -7.65 17.84
C ALA A 36 3.92 -8.74 16.78
N GLY A 37 5.08 -8.73 16.10
CA GLY A 37 5.37 -9.60 14.96
C GLY A 37 4.79 -9.06 13.65
N THR A 38 5.20 -9.66 12.53
CA THR A 38 4.91 -9.12 11.18
C THR A 38 3.59 -9.62 10.57
N ARG A 39 2.79 -10.35 11.35
CA ARG A 39 1.46 -10.84 10.94
C ARG A 39 0.54 -9.73 10.43
N ARG A 40 0.50 -8.58 11.10
CA ARG A 40 -0.37 -7.45 10.69
C ARG A 40 0.07 -6.87 9.35
N ALA A 41 1.38 -6.74 9.15
CA ALA A 41 1.97 -6.31 7.89
C ALA A 41 1.66 -7.31 6.76
N SER A 42 1.80 -8.61 7.00
CA SER A 42 1.51 -9.62 5.97
C SER A 42 0.05 -9.66 5.57
N VAL A 43 -0.87 -9.58 6.53
CA VAL A 43 -2.32 -9.49 6.27
C VAL A 43 -2.62 -8.23 5.45
N PHE A 44 -2.03 -7.08 5.81
CA PHE A 44 -2.22 -5.83 5.08
C PHE A 44 -1.77 -5.96 3.62
N VAL A 45 -0.55 -6.47 3.38
CA VAL A 45 0.05 -6.57 2.04
C VAL A 45 -0.73 -7.51 1.12
N ILE A 46 -1.44 -8.50 1.67
CA ILE A 46 -2.31 -9.38 0.88
C ILE A 46 -3.71 -8.75 0.70
N ALA A 47 -4.28 -8.19 1.76
CA ALA A 47 -5.64 -7.63 1.75
C ALA A 47 -5.77 -6.42 0.82
N ALA A 48 -4.78 -5.54 0.81
CA ALA A 48 -4.84 -4.28 0.07
C ALA A 48 -4.90 -4.47 -1.46
N PRO A 49 -4.01 -5.22 -2.12
CA PRO A 49 -4.13 -5.46 -3.56
C PRO A 49 -5.37 -6.27 -3.93
N LEU A 50 -5.80 -7.20 -3.06
CA LEU A 50 -7.05 -7.94 -3.28
C LEU A 50 -8.27 -7.00 -3.20
N ALA A 51 -8.25 -6.02 -2.30
CA ALA A 51 -9.28 -4.99 -2.22
C ALA A 51 -9.33 -4.13 -3.48
N VAL A 52 -8.18 -3.81 -4.09
CA VAL A 52 -8.14 -3.10 -5.38
C VAL A 52 -8.83 -3.93 -6.47
N VAL A 53 -8.53 -5.23 -6.57
CA VAL A 53 -9.14 -6.12 -7.57
C VAL A 53 -10.66 -6.19 -7.39
N LEU A 54 -11.15 -6.38 -6.17
CA LEU A 54 -12.59 -6.41 -5.90
C LEU A 54 -13.26 -5.06 -6.13
N TYR A 55 -12.60 -3.97 -5.77
CA TYR A 55 -13.08 -2.62 -6.01
C TYR A 55 -13.23 -2.36 -7.50
N GLU A 56 -12.24 -2.71 -8.33
CA GLU A 56 -12.33 -2.60 -9.79
C GLU A 56 -13.44 -3.50 -10.38
N ALA A 57 -13.59 -4.72 -9.87
CA ALA A 57 -14.64 -5.63 -10.28
C ALA A 57 -16.05 -5.09 -9.98
N ALA A 58 -16.22 -4.32 -8.90
CA ALA A 58 -17.49 -3.69 -8.55
C ALA A 58 -17.97 -2.69 -9.63
N PHE A 59 -17.05 -2.01 -10.33
CA PHE A 59 -17.41 -1.12 -11.45
C PHE A 59 -17.75 -1.87 -12.75
N ARG A 60 -17.22 -3.08 -12.93
CA ARG A 60 -17.38 -3.86 -14.18
C ARG A 60 -18.60 -4.77 -14.16
N THR A 61 -19.22 -4.99 -13.00
CA THR A 61 -20.38 -5.88 -12.86
C THR A 61 -21.67 -5.14 -13.22
N ALA A 62 -22.49 -5.73 -14.09
CA ALA A 62 -23.65 -5.03 -14.68
C ALA A 62 -24.63 -4.44 -13.65
N TYR A 63 -24.92 -5.16 -12.57
CA TYR A 63 -25.86 -4.68 -11.54
C TYR A 63 -25.20 -3.71 -10.55
N ILE A 64 -24.02 -4.06 -10.01
CA ILE A 64 -23.35 -3.26 -8.99
C ILE A 64 -22.75 -1.98 -9.59
N GLY A 65 -22.22 -2.06 -10.81
CA GLY A 65 -21.64 -0.91 -11.51
C GLY A 65 -22.62 0.24 -11.67
N ASN A 66 -23.90 -0.03 -11.98
CA ASN A 66 -24.93 1.00 -12.08
C ASN A 66 -25.18 1.73 -10.75
N ILE A 67 -24.95 1.07 -9.61
CA ILE A 67 -25.07 1.67 -8.28
C ILE A 67 -23.80 2.46 -7.93
N VAL A 68 -22.62 1.94 -8.29
CA VAL A 68 -21.32 2.48 -7.88
C VAL A 68 -20.84 3.64 -8.76
N LEU A 69 -21.14 3.63 -10.06
CA LEU A 69 -20.76 4.68 -11.01
C LEU A 69 -21.20 6.10 -10.59
N PRO A 70 -22.46 6.35 -10.18
CA PRO A 70 -22.92 7.69 -9.80
C PRO A 70 -22.42 8.16 -8.43
N LEU A 71 -21.75 7.31 -7.65
CA LEU A 71 -21.22 7.71 -6.35
C LEU A 71 -20.15 8.80 -6.48
N ASN A 72 -20.11 9.73 -5.53
CA ASN A 72 -19.04 10.72 -5.43
C ASN A 72 -17.71 10.07 -4.98
N ALA A 73 -16.61 10.83 -5.02
CA ALA A 73 -15.28 10.32 -4.67
C ALA A 73 -15.20 9.79 -3.22
N LEU A 74 -15.86 10.45 -2.27
CA LEU A 74 -15.88 10.05 -0.86
C LEU A 74 -16.57 8.70 -0.64
N LEU A 75 -17.72 8.48 -1.29
CA LEU A 75 -18.46 7.22 -1.20
C LEU A 75 -17.71 6.08 -1.92
N LYS A 76 -17.03 6.38 -3.03
CA LYS A 76 -16.13 5.43 -3.71
C LYS A 76 -14.94 5.05 -2.82
N PHE A 77 -14.34 6.01 -2.13
CA PHE A 77 -13.31 5.76 -1.12
C PHE A 77 -13.86 4.90 0.04
N ALA A 78 -15.05 5.23 0.56
CA ALA A 78 -15.69 4.47 1.63
C ALA A 78 -15.98 3.02 1.21
N LEU A 79 -16.40 2.80 -0.04
CA LEU A 79 -16.58 1.46 -0.61
C LEU A 79 -15.25 0.70 -0.65
N PHE A 80 -14.18 1.31 -1.16
CA PHE A 80 -12.85 0.69 -1.15
C PHE A 80 -12.41 0.34 0.28
N ALA A 81 -12.56 1.27 1.22
CA ALA A 81 -12.21 1.06 2.62
C ALA A 81 -13.02 -0.08 3.25
N ALA A 82 -14.32 -0.18 2.95
CA ALA A 82 -15.18 -1.26 3.43
C ALA A 82 -14.73 -2.64 2.90
N ILE A 83 -14.43 -2.74 1.61
CA ILE A 83 -13.88 -3.95 0.99
C ILE A 83 -12.54 -4.34 1.65
N PHE A 84 -11.65 -3.36 1.82
CA PHE A 84 -10.35 -3.57 2.45
C PHE A 84 -10.47 -4.06 3.89
N VAL A 85 -11.29 -3.40 4.73
CA VAL A 85 -11.51 -3.80 6.13
C VAL A 85 -12.09 -5.21 6.21
N PHE A 86 -13.06 -5.52 5.36
CA PHE A 86 -13.65 -6.86 5.30
C PHE A 86 -12.60 -7.93 4.96
N LEU A 87 -11.82 -7.72 3.90
CA LEU A 87 -10.75 -8.64 3.52
C LEU A 87 -9.65 -8.74 4.59
N TYR A 88 -9.28 -7.63 5.22
CA TYR A 88 -8.31 -7.61 6.30
C TYR A 88 -8.77 -8.49 7.45
N ILE A 89 -10.03 -8.36 7.89
CA ILE A 89 -10.59 -9.20 8.98
C ILE A 89 -10.56 -10.68 8.59
N LEU A 90 -10.98 -11.03 7.37
CA LEU A 90 -10.98 -12.42 6.90
C LEU A 90 -9.56 -13.00 6.85
N LEU A 91 -8.62 -12.27 6.24
CA LEU A 91 -7.23 -12.72 6.12
C LEU A 91 -6.52 -12.75 7.47
N TYR A 92 -6.84 -11.84 8.39
CA TYR A 92 -6.32 -11.87 9.75
C TYR A 92 -6.76 -13.12 10.51
N ARG A 93 -7.92 -13.70 10.18
CA ARG A 93 -8.36 -14.99 10.74
C ARG A 93 -7.62 -16.18 10.13
N ILE A 94 -7.17 -16.09 8.88
CA ILE A 94 -6.50 -17.18 8.15
C ILE A 94 -5.00 -17.22 8.44
N VAL A 95 -4.33 -16.07 8.47
CA VAL A 95 -2.87 -16.01 8.69
C VAL A 95 -2.56 -16.43 10.13
N PRO A 96 -1.69 -17.44 10.37
CA PRO A 96 -1.38 -17.93 11.72
C PRO A 96 -0.83 -16.85 12.66
N ALA A 97 -1.13 -16.97 13.97
CA ALA A 97 -0.61 -16.06 14.99
C ALA A 97 0.93 -16.12 15.13
N SER A 98 1.54 -17.25 14.78
CA SER A 98 2.99 -17.47 14.81
C SER A 98 3.75 -16.84 13.63
N PHE A 99 3.07 -16.11 12.73
CA PHE A 99 3.72 -15.54 11.55
C PHE A 99 4.67 -14.40 11.95
N GLY A 100 5.98 -14.60 11.74
CA GLY A 100 7.01 -13.60 12.03
C GLY A 100 7.09 -13.24 13.51
N THR A 101 7.03 -14.24 14.39
CA THR A 101 7.21 -14.05 15.83
C THR A 101 8.68 -13.94 16.20
N GLY A 102 9.08 -12.78 16.73
CA GLY A 102 10.42 -12.54 17.26
C GLY A 102 10.75 -11.04 17.24
N PRO A 103 11.43 -10.48 18.25
CA PRO A 103 11.80 -9.07 18.28
C PRO A 103 13.04 -8.83 17.41
N VAL A 104 12.93 -9.08 16.11
CA VAL A 104 14.04 -8.88 15.18
C VAL A 104 13.82 -7.56 14.44
N PHE A 105 14.71 -6.59 14.67
CA PHE A 105 14.65 -5.28 14.02
C PHE A 105 14.51 -5.37 12.49
N VAL A 106 15.26 -6.30 11.87
CA VAL A 106 15.21 -6.56 10.42
C VAL A 106 13.82 -7.01 9.96
N GLN A 107 13.13 -7.83 10.76
CA GLN A 107 11.77 -8.27 10.45
C GLN A 107 10.78 -7.09 10.45
N GLY A 108 10.86 -6.22 11.45
CA GLY A 108 10.07 -4.99 11.48
C GLY A 108 10.34 -4.09 10.29
N LEU A 109 11.61 -3.82 9.98
CA LEU A 109 11.99 -2.96 8.86
C LEU A 109 11.44 -3.46 7.53
N PHE A 110 11.63 -4.75 7.22
CA PHE A 110 11.13 -5.35 5.98
C PHE A 110 9.61 -5.44 5.94
N GLY A 111 8.95 -5.69 7.08
CA GLY A 111 7.49 -5.61 7.19
C GLY A 111 6.96 -4.19 6.90
N GLY A 112 7.60 -3.18 7.47
CA GLY A 112 7.25 -1.77 7.25
C GLY A 112 7.46 -1.34 5.80
N LEU A 113 8.57 -1.73 5.17
CA LEU A 113 8.84 -1.48 3.75
C LEU A 113 7.79 -2.15 2.85
N ALA A 114 7.44 -3.40 3.11
CA ALA A 114 6.43 -4.11 2.33
C ALA A 114 5.05 -3.43 2.41
N VAL A 115 4.65 -2.97 3.61
CA VAL A 115 3.42 -2.19 3.81
C VAL A 115 3.47 -0.87 3.03
N ALA A 116 4.55 -0.09 3.15
CA ALA A 116 4.67 1.19 2.47
C ALA A 116 4.64 1.06 0.94
N ILE A 117 5.35 0.07 0.38
CA ILE A 117 5.30 -0.26 -1.05
C ILE A 117 3.87 -0.57 -1.47
N THR A 118 3.16 -1.38 -0.69
CA THR A 118 1.77 -1.76 -1.01
C THR A 118 0.83 -0.56 -0.94
N ILE A 119 0.97 0.31 0.07
CA ILE A 119 0.18 1.54 0.17
C ILE A 119 0.42 2.43 -1.04
N ALA A 120 1.67 2.65 -1.45
CA ALA A 120 2.00 3.47 -2.60
C ALA A 120 1.32 2.97 -3.89
N ILE A 121 1.34 1.64 -4.10
CA ILE A 121 0.72 1.02 -5.27
C ILE A 121 -0.81 1.14 -5.24
N VAL A 122 -1.42 0.85 -4.09
CA VAL A 122 -2.87 0.95 -3.90
C VAL A 122 -3.35 2.39 -4.08
N TRP A 123 -2.61 3.36 -3.55
CA TRP A 123 -2.90 4.79 -3.73
C TRP A 123 -2.98 5.15 -5.21
N LEU A 124 -1.98 4.73 -5.99
CA LEU A 124 -1.91 5.00 -7.43
C LEU A 124 -2.89 4.18 -8.29
N GLN A 125 -3.46 3.11 -7.75
CA GLN A 125 -4.41 2.25 -8.48
C GLN A 125 -5.86 2.63 -8.24
N VAL A 126 -6.22 3.12 -7.04
CA VAL A 126 -7.60 3.45 -6.70
C VAL A 126 -7.89 4.91 -7.08
N PRO A 127 -8.71 5.18 -8.13
CA PRO A 127 -8.93 6.55 -8.60
C PRO A 127 -9.54 7.49 -7.55
N ALA A 128 -10.34 6.93 -6.63
CA ALA A 128 -10.91 7.68 -5.53
C ALA A 128 -9.84 8.23 -4.57
N LEU A 129 -8.75 7.49 -4.32
CA LEU A 129 -7.64 7.96 -3.50
C LEU A 129 -6.87 9.09 -4.19
N VAL A 130 -6.59 8.93 -5.49
CA VAL A 130 -5.91 9.95 -6.30
C VAL A 130 -6.73 11.24 -6.39
N THR A 131 -8.07 11.13 -6.45
CA THR A 131 -8.96 12.30 -6.48
C THR A 131 -8.96 13.05 -5.15
N LEU A 132 -8.81 12.35 -4.02
CA LEU A 132 -8.72 12.98 -2.70
C LEU A 132 -7.37 13.64 -2.45
N TYR A 133 -6.30 13.03 -2.97
CA TYR A 133 -4.96 13.58 -2.93
C TYR A 133 -4.14 13.04 -4.09
N GLU A 134 -3.66 13.95 -4.95
CA GLU A 134 -2.84 13.62 -6.11
C GLU A 134 -1.39 13.32 -5.68
N PRO A 135 -0.87 12.10 -5.91
CA PRO A 135 0.51 11.77 -5.54
C PRO A 135 1.53 12.56 -6.36
N SER A 136 2.69 12.83 -5.78
CA SER A 136 3.76 13.58 -6.44
C SER A 136 4.26 12.86 -7.71
N ALA A 137 4.76 13.63 -8.68
CA ALA A 137 5.36 13.09 -9.90
C ALA A 137 6.52 12.11 -9.60
N PHE A 138 7.26 12.37 -8.51
CA PHE A 138 8.32 11.49 -8.04
C PHE A 138 7.77 10.10 -7.68
N LEU A 139 6.74 10.03 -6.83
CA LEU A 139 6.12 8.77 -6.43
C LEU A 139 5.50 8.04 -7.64
N GLN A 140 4.84 8.77 -8.54
CA GLN A 140 4.32 8.23 -9.79
C GLN A 140 5.42 7.63 -10.69
N SER A 141 6.60 8.26 -10.75
CA SER A 141 7.74 7.77 -11.54
C SER A 141 8.31 6.44 -11.00
N ILE A 142 8.39 6.29 -9.67
CA ILE A 142 8.92 5.09 -9.01
C ILE A 142 7.94 3.92 -9.16
N PHE A 143 6.65 4.18 -8.89
CA PHE A 143 5.58 3.18 -8.88
C PHE A 143 4.72 3.22 -10.16
N ASN A 144 5.35 3.56 -11.28
CA ASN A 144 4.71 3.59 -12.60
C ASN A 144 4.03 2.25 -12.90
N ALA A 145 2.92 2.28 -13.64
CA ALA A 145 2.10 1.14 -14.02
C ALA A 145 2.93 -0.07 -14.50
N SER A 146 3.96 0.15 -15.32
CA SER A 146 4.85 -0.90 -15.84
C SER A 146 5.64 -1.64 -14.76
N TYR A 147 5.89 -1.02 -13.61
CA TYR A 147 6.71 -1.57 -12.52
C TYR A 147 5.89 -2.00 -11.30
N ARG A 148 4.58 -1.72 -11.25
CA ARG A 148 3.73 -2.02 -10.07
C ARG A 148 3.76 -3.51 -9.69
N ALA A 149 3.68 -4.40 -10.69
CA ALA A 149 3.74 -5.84 -10.44
C ALA A 149 5.09 -6.28 -9.84
N LEU A 150 6.19 -5.68 -10.30
CA LEU A 150 7.53 -5.95 -9.74
C LEU A 150 7.65 -5.44 -8.31
N TRP A 151 7.13 -4.25 -8.01
CA TRP A 151 7.12 -3.73 -6.65
C TRP A 151 6.26 -4.56 -5.69
N LEU A 152 5.09 -5.05 -6.13
CA LEU A 152 4.30 -6.00 -5.34
C LEU A 152 5.07 -7.30 -5.10
N LEU A 153 5.79 -7.83 -6.11
CA LEU A 153 6.65 -8.99 -5.93
C LEU A 153 7.75 -8.72 -4.90
N VAL A 154 8.40 -7.56 -4.94
CA VAL A 154 9.39 -7.15 -3.92
C VAL A 154 8.76 -7.13 -2.53
N ALA A 155 7.57 -6.54 -2.37
CA ALA A 155 6.87 -6.53 -1.08
C ALA A 155 6.57 -7.94 -0.57
N LEU A 156 6.14 -8.85 -1.45
CA LEU A 156 5.89 -10.25 -1.11
C LEU A 156 7.17 -11.01 -0.75
N ILE A 157 8.27 -10.76 -1.47
CA ILE A 157 9.59 -11.35 -1.16
C ILE A 157 10.08 -10.87 0.21
N LEU A 158 9.97 -9.57 0.50
CA LEU A 158 10.32 -9.02 1.82
C LEU A 158 9.55 -9.75 2.94
N LEU A 159 8.23 -9.94 2.78
CA LEU A 159 7.44 -10.68 3.76
C LEU A 159 7.82 -12.16 3.84
N ALA A 160 8.18 -12.79 2.72
CA ALA A 160 8.60 -14.20 2.71
C ALA A 160 9.90 -14.42 3.49
N ILE A 161 10.84 -13.47 3.44
CA ILE A 161 12.08 -13.49 4.22
C ILE A 161 11.77 -13.37 5.72
N VAL A 162 10.84 -12.49 6.06
CA VAL A 162 10.47 -12.12 7.43
C VAL A 162 9.52 -13.11 8.11
N ARG A 163 8.93 -14.02 7.34
CA ARG A 163 8.05 -15.08 7.85
C ARG A 163 8.75 -16.00 8.87
N ARG A 164 10.06 -16.19 8.70
CA ARG A 164 10.90 -17.04 9.54
C ARG A 164 11.41 -16.26 10.75
#